data_AF-A0A2R6CT03-F1
#
_entry.id   AF-A0A2R6CT03-F1
#
_cell.length_a   1.000
_cell.length_b   1.000
_cell.length_c   1.000
_cell.angle_alpha   90.00
_cell.angle_beta   90.00
_cell.angle_gamma   90.00
#
_symmetry.space_group_name_H-M   'P 1'
#
loop_
_entity.id
_entity.type
_entity.pdbx_description
1 polymer ?
#
loop_
_entity_poly.entity_id
_entity_poly.type
_entity_poly.pdbx_seq_one_letter_code
_entity_poly.pdbx_strand_id
1 'polypeptide(L)'
;MTAGPADERGSDGSARAAGSTSTAETAESDSTADATGTTGASNPAEAFKQLGNETRVGVVRTLAEEGPCSFSTLFERSDRDTSAGFAYHLRQLADGFVRQREDEQWELTAAGREVARAVQAGLFADSADVTVDLVDACPVCRERGLTLDAIDGVAEIACQECDSAILKL
;
A
#
# COMPACT_ATOMS: atom_id res chain seq x y z
N MET A 1 75.58 11.67 16.50
CA MET A 1 75.77 10.66 15.44
C MET A 1 74.45 10.62 14.68
N THR A 2 74.08 11.63 13.89
CA THR A 2 74.71 12.17 12.65
C THR A 2 74.25 11.38 11.42
N ALA A 3 73.68 12.14 10.46
CA ALA A 3 73.37 11.82 9.05
C ALA A 3 72.19 10.83 8.84
N GLY A 4 71.10 11.13 8.12
CA GLY A 4 70.88 12.03 6.98
C GLY A 4 71.53 11.46 5.69
N PRO A 5 71.06 11.75 4.46
CA PRO A 5 69.83 12.46 4.05
C PRO A 5 69.12 11.86 2.80
N ALA A 6 68.05 12.54 2.35
CA ALA A 6 67.74 12.99 0.96
C ALA A 6 67.81 12.01 -0.23
N ASP A 7 67.09 12.16 -1.34
CA ASP A 7 65.95 12.93 -1.82
C ASP A 7 65.89 12.59 -3.34
N GLU A 8 64.73 12.84 -3.95
CA GLU A 8 64.51 13.13 -5.38
C GLU A 8 64.53 12.05 -6.48
N ARG A 9 63.63 12.35 -7.44
CA ARG A 9 63.48 11.92 -8.85
C ARG A 9 62.50 10.76 -9.03
N GLY A 10 61.41 10.87 -9.79
CA GLY A 10 61.00 11.85 -10.79
C GLY A 10 60.47 11.12 -12.04
N SER A 11 59.52 11.76 -12.71
CA SER A 11 59.13 11.60 -14.12
C SER A 11 58.00 10.64 -14.54
N ASP A 12 57.07 11.30 -15.26
CA ASP A 12 56.33 10.90 -16.47
C ASP A 12 55.31 9.75 -16.37
N GLY A 13 54.04 9.93 -16.75
CA GLY A 13 53.52 10.78 -17.80
C GLY A 13 53.25 9.94 -19.04
N SER A 14 52.05 9.37 -19.18
CA SER A 14 51.42 9.15 -20.49
C SER A 14 49.95 8.75 -20.36
N ALA A 15 49.13 9.59 -20.99
CA ALA A 15 47.75 9.33 -21.33
C ALA A 15 47.63 8.26 -22.44
N ARG A 16 46.51 7.52 -22.47
CA ARG A 16 45.56 7.50 -23.61
C ARG A 16 44.45 6.43 -23.45
N ALA A 17 43.22 6.94 -23.48
CA ALA A 17 42.07 6.57 -24.31
C ALA A 17 41.39 5.18 -24.25
N ALA A 18 40.07 5.30 -24.45
CA ALA A 18 39.06 4.31 -24.88
C ALA A 18 38.40 3.48 -23.74
N GLY A 19 37.09 3.42 -23.61
CA GLY A 19 36.04 3.87 -24.52
C GLY A 19 34.68 3.92 -23.85
N SER A 20 33.82 4.75 -24.44
CA SER A 20 32.39 4.86 -24.18
C SER A 20 31.64 3.60 -24.57
N THR A 21 30.73 3.17 -23.70
CA THR A 21 29.49 2.42 -24.03
C THR A 21 28.57 2.71 -22.84
N SER A 22 27.55 3.58 -22.88
CA SER A 22 26.41 3.64 -23.80
C SER A 22 25.74 2.29 -23.99
N THR A 23 25.09 1.80 -22.95
CA THR A 23 23.96 0.87 -23.06
C THR A 23 22.70 1.63 -22.68
N ALA A 24 22.14 2.29 -23.69
CA ALA A 24 20.70 2.53 -23.75
C ALA A 24 20.05 1.15 -23.91
N GLU A 25 19.58 0.59 -22.82
CA GLU A 25 18.73 -0.60 -22.84
C GLU A 25 17.31 -0.13 -23.13
N THR A 26 17.02 -0.25 -24.43
CA THR A 26 15.75 -0.33 -25.13
C THR A 26 14.50 -0.47 -24.25
N ALA A 27 13.64 0.52 -24.40
CA ALA A 27 12.23 0.46 -24.07
C ALA A 27 11.56 -0.73 -24.78
N GLU A 28 11.16 -1.73 -24.01
CA GLU A 28 10.26 -2.78 -24.45
C GLU A 28 8.85 -2.19 -24.51
N SER A 29 8.50 -1.75 -25.72
CA SER A 29 7.15 -1.34 -26.08
C SER A 29 6.31 -2.61 -26.25
N ASP A 30 5.66 -3.08 -25.19
CA ASP A 30 4.63 -4.10 -25.31
C ASP A 30 3.30 -3.45 -25.68
N SER A 31 3.14 -3.24 -26.98
CA SER A 31 1.88 -2.86 -27.59
C SER A 31 1.09 -4.12 -27.92
N THR A 32 0.12 -4.47 -27.07
CA THR A 32 -0.97 -5.39 -27.42
C THR A 32 -2.29 -4.63 -27.39
N ALA A 33 -2.66 -4.08 -28.55
CA ALA A 33 -4.04 -3.72 -28.85
C ALA A 33 -4.64 -4.87 -29.69
N ASP A 34 -5.56 -5.63 -29.10
CA ASP A 34 -6.95 -5.79 -29.56
C ASP A 34 -7.57 -7.08 -28.98
N ALA A 35 -8.61 -6.93 -28.14
CA ALA A 35 -9.74 -7.87 -28.09
C ALA A 35 -10.86 -7.33 -27.17
N THR A 36 -11.92 -6.87 -27.83
CA THR A 36 -13.33 -7.04 -27.44
C THR A 36 -13.85 -6.30 -26.21
N GLY A 37 -14.69 -5.30 -26.48
CA GLY A 37 -15.54 -4.65 -25.49
C GLY A 37 -16.33 -5.66 -24.66
N THR A 38 -15.99 -5.73 -23.37
CA THR A 38 -16.84 -6.28 -22.32
C THR A 38 -17.32 -5.09 -21.51
N THR A 39 -18.56 -4.68 -21.73
CA THR A 39 -19.26 -3.77 -20.82
C THR A 39 -19.37 -4.47 -19.47
N GLY A 40 -18.72 -3.93 -18.44
CA GLY A 40 -19.12 -4.15 -17.04
C GLY A 40 -18.17 -4.91 -16.10
N ALA A 41 -16.97 -5.32 -16.52
CA ALA A 41 -15.96 -5.83 -15.60
C ALA A 41 -14.68 -4.99 -15.75
N SER A 42 -14.43 -4.10 -14.78
CA SER A 42 -13.14 -3.41 -14.70
C SER A 42 -12.03 -4.46 -14.56
N ASN A 43 -11.01 -4.36 -15.40
CA ASN A 43 -9.79 -5.14 -15.23
C ASN A 43 -9.24 -4.89 -13.80
N PRO A 44 -9.00 -5.93 -12.98
CA PRO A 44 -8.48 -5.76 -11.62
C PRO A 44 -7.21 -4.88 -11.56
N ALA A 45 -6.31 -5.00 -12.54
CA ALA A 45 -5.11 -4.17 -12.60
C ALA A 45 -5.43 -2.67 -12.77
N GLU A 46 -6.42 -2.33 -13.59
CA GLU A 46 -6.83 -0.94 -13.76
C GLU A 46 -7.55 -0.41 -12.50
N ALA A 47 -8.33 -1.26 -11.83
CA ALA A 47 -8.94 -0.92 -10.54
C ALA A 47 -7.88 -0.60 -9.48
N PHE A 48 -6.83 -1.42 -9.36
CA PHE A 48 -5.71 -1.16 -8.46
C PHE A 48 -4.93 0.09 -8.86
N LYS A 49 -4.74 0.35 -10.14
CA LYS A 49 -4.09 1.58 -10.63
C LYS A 49 -4.90 2.83 -10.29
N GLN A 50 -6.22 2.77 -10.45
CA GLN A 50 -7.13 3.83 -10.01
C GLN A 50 -7.09 4.03 -8.50
N LEU A 51 -6.89 2.98 -7.70
CA LEU A 51 -6.88 3.10 -6.23
C LEU A 51 -5.50 3.50 -5.67
N GLY A 52 -4.41 3.03 -6.30
CA GLY A 52 -3.02 3.05 -5.81
C GLY A 52 -2.38 4.44 -5.71
N ASN A 53 -2.96 5.31 -4.90
CA ASN A 53 -2.45 6.61 -4.51
C ASN A 53 -3.03 6.98 -3.15
N GLU A 54 -2.17 7.47 -2.26
CA GLU A 54 -2.51 7.83 -0.89
C GLU A 54 -3.75 8.70 -0.77
N THR A 55 -3.85 9.77 -1.58
CA THR A 55 -5.01 10.67 -1.52
C THR A 55 -6.30 10.00 -1.97
N ARG A 56 -6.22 9.06 -2.92
CA ARG A 56 -7.40 8.32 -3.37
C ARG A 56 -7.88 7.32 -2.32
N VAL A 57 -6.96 6.65 -1.63
CA VAL A 57 -7.30 5.83 -0.45
C VAL A 57 -7.87 6.71 0.67
N GLY A 58 -7.32 7.91 0.88
CA GLY A 58 -7.83 8.90 1.83
C GLY A 58 -9.26 9.34 1.57
N VAL A 59 -9.64 9.54 0.30
CA VAL A 59 -11.04 9.81 -0.10
C VAL A 59 -11.96 8.65 0.28
N VAL A 60 -11.58 7.41 -0.05
CA VAL A 60 -12.40 6.23 0.27
C VAL A 60 -12.59 6.09 1.78
N ARG A 61 -11.51 6.28 2.55
CA ARG A 61 -11.55 6.26 4.02
C ARG A 61 -12.45 7.35 4.57
N THR A 62 -12.31 8.58 4.10
CA THR A 62 -13.14 9.71 4.54
C THR A 62 -14.63 9.45 4.31
N LEU A 63 -15.00 8.95 3.12
CA LEU A 63 -16.40 8.62 2.81
C LEU A 63 -16.93 7.44 3.64
N ALA A 64 -16.07 6.53 4.06
CA ALA A 64 -16.46 5.42 4.93
C ALA A 64 -16.71 5.87 6.38
N GLU A 65 -15.95 6.87 6.86
CA GLU A 65 -16.09 7.44 8.20
C GLU A 65 -17.26 8.43 8.30
N GLU A 66 -17.42 9.29 7.28
CA GLU A 66 -18.35 10.42 7.31
C GLU A 66 -19.68 10.14 6.61
N GLY A 67 -19.73 9.12 5.75
CA GLY A 67 -20.83 8.92 4.82
C GLY A 67 -20.77 9.90 3.62
N PRO A 68 -21.89 10.06 2.89
CA PRO A 68 -21.95 10.95 1.74
C PRO A 68 -21.65 12.41 2.10
N CYS A 69 -20.69 13.05 1.41
CA CYS A 69 -20.29 14.42 1.71
C CYS A 69 -19.86 15.20 0.46
N SER A 70 -19.73 16.52 0.58
CA SER A 70 -19.43 17.39 -0.57
C SER A 70 -17.96 17.29 -1.01
N PHE A 71 -17.68 17.80 -2.21
CA PHE A 71 -16.31 17.98 -2.69
C PHE A 71 -15.44 18.78 -1.71
N SER A 72 -15.98 19.86 -1.13
CA SER A 72 -15.23 20.72 -0.21
C SER A 72 -14.84 19.98 1.06
N THR A 73 -15.74 19.17 1.63
CA THR A 73 -15.43 18.32 2.79
C THR A 73 -14.34 17.30 2.49
N LEU A 74 -14.39 16.66 1.31
CA LEU A 74 -13.32 15.73 0.92
C LEU A 74 -11.98 16.42 0.67
N PHE A 75 -12.00 17.62 0.10
CA PHE A 75 -10.79 18.41 -0.13
C PHE A 75 -10.15 18.87 1.18
N GLU A 76 -10.95 19.39 2.12
CA GLU A 76 -10.50 19.85 3.44
C GLU A 76 -9.84 18.74 4.27
N ARG A 77 -10.26 17.49 4.07
CA ARG A 77 -9.67 16.31 4.73
C ARG A 77 -8.52 15.65 3.95
N SER A 78 -8.22 16.15 2.76
CA SER A 78 -7.13 15.63 1.95
C SER A 78 -5.83 16.39 2.21
N ASP A 79 -4.69 15.72 2.07
CA ASP A 79 -3.37 16.35 2.16
C ASP A 79 -2.96 17.13 0.89
N ARG A 80 -3.93 17.57 0.07
CA ARG A 80 -3.67 18.26 -1.20
C ARG A 80 -3.68 19.77 -1.03
N ASP A 81 -2.66 20.42 -1.58
CA ASP A 81 -2.56 21.89 -1.52
C ASP A 81 -3.53 22.61 -2.47
N THR A 82 -4.01 21.94 -3.52
CA THR A 82 -4.82 22.56 -4.57
C THR A 82 -6.07 21.77 -4.88
N SER A 83 -7.19 22.50 -5.06
CA SER A 83 -8.47 21.93 -5.46
C SER A 83 -8.41 21.27 -6.83
N ALA A 84 -7.64 21.82 -7.78
CA ALA A 84 -7.44 21.24 -9.11
C ALA A 84 -6.72 19.88 -9.04
N GLY A 85 -5.68 19.77 -8.21
CA GLY A 85 -4.97 18.51 -7.96
C GLY A 85 -5.89 17.49 -7.30
N PHE A 86 -6.63 17.89 -6.27
CA PHE A 86 -7.59 17.01 -5.62
C PHE A 86 -8.71 16.55 -6.56
N ALA A 87 -9.27 17.45 -7.37
CA ALA A 87 -10.29 17.12 -8.37
C ALA A 87 -9.78 16.14 -9.44
N TYR A 88 -8.48 16.15 -9.75
CA TYR A 88 -7.89 15.10 -10.56
C TYR A 88 -7.98 13.73 -9.86
N HIS A 89 -7.56 13.62 -8.60
CA HIS A 89 -7.62 12.37 -7.84
C HIS A 89 -9.04 11.84 -7.67
N LEU A 90 -10.00 12.72 -7.36
CA LEU A 90 -11.40 12.32 -7.20
C LEU A 90 -12.00 11.79 -8.50
N ARG A 91 -11.70 12.42 -9.64
CA ARG A 91 -12.14 11.93 -10.97
C ARG A 91 -11.55 10.58 -11.34
N GLN A 92 -10.32 10.28 -10.91
CA GLN A 92 -9.71 8.96 -11.14
C GLN A 92 -10.42 7.83 -10.39
N LEU A 93 -11.15 8.15 -9.31
CA LEU A 93 -11.97 7.18 -8.56
C LEU A 93 -13.41 7.10 -9.04
N ALA A 94 -13.87 8.11 -9.78
CA ALA A 94 -15.26 8.21 -10.23
C ALA A 94 -15.63 6.99 -11.09
N ASP A 95 -16.90 6.61 -11.02
CA ASP A 95 -17.52 5.46 -11.69
C ASP A 95 -17.06 4.07 -11.18
N GLY A 96 -15.83 3.96 -10.65
CA GLY A 96 -15.31 2.72 -10.05
C GLY A 96 -15.65 2.60 -8.56
N PHE A 97 -15.09 3.49 -7.74
CA PHE A 97 -15.11 3.39 -6.28
C PHE A 97 -15.98 4.44 -5.60
N VAL A 98 -16.14 5.60 -6.24
CA VAL A 98 -17.00 6.67 -5.77
C VAL A 98 -17.93 7.12 -6.88
N ARG A 99 -19.06 7.72 -6.50
CA ARG A 99 -19.95 8.38 -7.44
C ARG A 99 -20.48 9.67 -6.83
N GLN A 100 -20.74 10.65 -7.70
CA GLN A 100 -21.45 11.86 -7.31
C GLN A 100 -22.96 11.63 -7.45
N ARG A 101 -23.71 12.05 -6.44
CA ARG A 101 -25.17 12.08 -6.41
C ARG A 101 -25.71 13.35 -7.04
N GLU A 102 -27.02 13.41 -7.24
CA GLU A 102 -27.72 14.58 -7.78
C GLU A 102 -27.63 15.82 -6.88
N ASP A 103 -27.46 15.63 -5.57
CA ASP A 103 -27.28 16.69 -4.57
C ASP A 103 -25.80 17.11 -4.40
N GLU A 104 -24.96 16.79 -5.39
CA GLU A 104 -23.53 17.10 -5.43
C GLU A 104 -22.70 16.42 -4.33
N GLN A 105 -23.30 15.51 -3.54
CA GLN A 105 -22.59 14.69 -2.57
C GLN A 105 -21.89 13.51 -3.24
N TRP A 106 -20.69 13.21 -2.79
CA TRP A 106 -19.94 12.04 -3.17
C TRP A 106 -20.23 10.91 -2.19
N GLU A 107 -20.36 9.70 -2.71
CA GLU A 107 -20.53 8.49 -1.90
C GLU A 107 -19.73 7.31 -2.45
N LEU A 108 -19.54 6.29 -1.63
CA LEU A 108 -18.93 5.03 -2.06
C LEU A 108 -19.87 4.23 -2.96
N THR A 109 -19.33 3.65 -4.02
CA THR A 109 -19.98 2.55 -4.76
C THR A 109 -19.96 1.26 -3.94
N ALA A 110 -20.52 0.17 -4.47
CA ALA A 110 -20.36 -1.15 -3.84
C ALA A 110 -18.89 -1.57 -3.74
N ALA A 111 -18.11 -1.39 -4.81
CA ALA A 111 -16.69 -1.68 -4.81
C ALA A 111 -15.92 -0.78 -3.82
N GLY A 112 -16.25 0.52 -3.76
CA GLY A 112 -15.67 1.43 -2.77
C GLY A 112 -15.91 1.01 -1.32
N ARG A 113 -17.09 0.46 -1.00
CA ARG A 113 -17.39 -0.08 0.33
C ARG A 113 -16.57 -1.31 0.68
N GLU A 114 -16.35 -2.22 -0.25
CA GLU A 114 -15.51 -3.40 0.02
C GLU A 114 -14.04 -3.02 0.23
N VAL A 115 -13.53 -2.08 -0.58
CA VAL A 115 -12.19 -1.53 -0.36
C VAL A 115 -12.08 -0.85 1.00
N ALA A 116 -13.07 -0.01 1.37
CA ALA A 116 -13.07 0.67 2.66
C ALA A 116 -13.03 -0.33 3.83
N ARG A 117 -13.82 -1.41 3.77
CA ARG A 117 -13.79 -2.48 4.77
C ARG A 117 -12.42 -3.14 4.88
N ALA A 118 -11.82 -3.50 3.75
CA ALA A 118 -10.51 -4.14 3.73
C ALA A 118 -9.41 -3.21 4.28
N VAL A 119 -9.44 -1.93 3.92
CA VAL A 119 -8.51 -0.92 4.47
C VAL A 119 -8.68 -0.75 5.97
N GLN A 120 -9.93 -0.65 6.48
CA GLN A 120 -10.21 -0.53 7.91
C GLN A 120 -9.80 -1.77 8.71
N ALA A 121 -9.94 -2.96 8.11
CA ALA A 121 -9.50 -4.22 8.69
C ALA A 121 -7.97 -4.40 8.63
N GLY A 122 -7.23 -3.45 8.05
CA GLY A 122 -5.77 -3.50 7.97
C GLY A 122 -5.22 -4.51 6.98
N LEU A 123 -6.04 -5.07 6.07
CA LEU A 123 -5.62 -6.12 5.12
C LEU A 123 -4.50 -5.69 4.17
N PHE A 124 -4.30 -4.39 3.99
CA PHE A 124 -3.30 -3.82 3.07
C PHE A 124 -2.26 -2.96 3.77
N ALA A 125 -2.24 -2.97 5.10
CA ALA A 125 -1.22 -2.31 5.91
C ALA A 125 -0.31 -3.37 6.52
N ASP A 126 0.89 -2.98 6.96
CA ASP A 126 1.71 -3.85 7.80
C ASP A 126 0.90 -4.24 9.04
N SER A 127 0.59 -5.53 9.18
CA SER A 127 -0.01 -6.04 10.40
C SER A 127 1.06 -5.95 11.49
N ALA A 128 0.79 -5.18 12.54
CA ALA A 128 1.61 -5.31 13.73
C ALA A 128 1.43 -6.72 14.27
N ASP A 129 2.54 -7.42 14.54
CA ASP A 129 2.48 -8.68 15.24
C ASP A 129 1.95 -8.41 16.65
N VAL A 130 0.83 -9.04 16.98
CA VAL A 130 0.18 -8.88 18.28
C VAL A 130 0.08 -10.24 18.94
N THR A 131 0.61 -10.33 20.16
CA THR A 131 0.39 -11.45 21.08
C THR A 131 -0.43 -10.95 22.27
N VAL A 132 -1.56 -11.61 22.55
CA VAL A 132 -2.45 -11.28 23.67
C VAL A 132 -2.71 -12.52 24.52
N ASP A 133 -2.49 -12.40 25.82
CA ASP A 133 -2.95 -13.40 26.78
C ASP A 133 -4.46 -13.31 26.97
N LEU A 134 -5.16 -14.42 26.72
CA LEU A 134 -6.59 -14.53 26.90
C LEU A 134 -6.91 -14.93 28.35
N VAL A 135 -7.95 -14.29 28.90
CA VAL A 135 -8.34 -14.48 30.31
C VAL A 135 -9.04 -15.83 30.52
N ASP A 136 -9.66 -16.36 29.47
CA ASP A 136 -10.43 -17.59 29.52
C ASP A 136 -9.55 -18.84 29.68
N ALA A 137 -10.13 -19.89 30.27
CA ALA A 137 -9.47 -21.17 30.40
C ALA A 137 -9.55 -21.97 29.09
N CYS A 138 -8.51 -22.75 28.81
CA CYS A 138 -8.48 -23.66 27.67
C CYS A 138 -9.67 -24.65 27.72
N PRO A 139 -10.44 -24.84 26.63
CA PRO A 139 -11.53 -25.81 26.62
C PRO A 139 -11.06 -27.26 26.68
N VAL A 140 -9.78 -27.53 26.35
CA VAL A 140 -9.16 -28.86 26.33
C VAL A 140 -8.60 -29.23 27.70
N CYS A 141 -7.62 -28.48 28.22
CA CYS A 141 -6.95 -28.80 29.48
C CYS A 141 -7.48 -28.04 30.71
N ARG A 142 -8.36 -27.05 30.52
CA ARG A 142 -8.93 -26.20 31.59
C ARG A 142 -7.94 -25.27 32.30
N GLU A 143 -6.68 -25.24 31.89
CA GLU A 143 -5.70 -24.29 32.41
C GLU A 143 -5.83 -22.90 31.78
N ARG A 144 -5.36 -21.88 32.49
CA ARG A 144 -5.25 -20.51 31.99
C ARG A 144 -3.89 -20.34 31.33
N GLY A 145 -3.90 -20.37 30.01
CA GLY A 145 -2.70 -20.19 29.18
C GLY A 145 -3.06 -20.09 27.71
N LEU A 146 -4.24 -19.53 27.41
CA LEU A 146 -4.64 -19.27 26.03
C LEU A 146 -3.97 -17.98 25.56
N THR A 147 -3.40 -18.01 24.37
CA THR A 147 -2.76 -16.87 23.72
C THR A 147 -3.36 -16.70 22.33
N LEU A 148 -3.63 -15.45 21.95
CA LEU A 148 -3.92 -15.05 20.58
C LEU A 148 -2.64 -14.49 19.97
N ASP A 149 -2.13 -15.15 18.94
CA ASP A 149 -1.06 -14.64 18.10
C ASP A 149 -1.64 -14.20 16.76
N ALA A 150 -1.48 -12.92 16.43
CA ALA A 150 -1.81 -12.35 15.14
C ALA A 150 -0.50 -11.93 14.45
N ILE A 151 0.03 -12.79 13.58
CA ILE A 151 1.33 -12.62 12.91
C ILE A 151 1.10 -12.68 11.40
N ASP A 152 1.65 -11.72 10.64
CA ASP A 152 1.47 -11.62 9.18
C ASP A 152 0.00 -11.68 8.73
N GLY A 153 -0.91 -11.13 9.54
CA GLY A 153 -2.36 -11.14 9.27
C GLY A 153 -3.05 -12.49 9.50
N VAL A 154 -2.33 -13.50 10.00
CA VAL A 154 -2.88 -14.81 10.40
C VAL A 154 -3.15 -14.79 11.90
N ALA A 155 -4.38 -15.09 12.31
CA ALA A 155 -4.76 -15.13 13.71
C ALA A 155 -4.88 -16.58 14.20
N GLU A 156 -4.13 -16.92 15.24
CA GLU A 156 -4.13 -18.24 15.88
C GLU A 156 -4.38 -18.11 17.38
N ILE A 157 -5.32 -18.90 17.90
CA ILE A 157 -5.52 -19.06 19.34
C ILE A 157 -5.02 -20.44 19.74
N ALA A 158 -4.01 -20.50 20.60
CA ALA A 158 -3.43 -21.74 21.11
C ALA A 158 -3.28 -21.71 22.63
N CYS A 159 -3.25 -22.89 23.25
CA CYS A 159 -2.96 -23.02 24.68
C CYS A 159 -1.49 -23.39 24.91
N GLN A 160 -0.76 -22.58 25.66
CA GLN A 160 0.65 -22.80 26.00
C GLN A 160 0.88 -23.96 26.98
N GLU A 161 -0.18 -24.41 27.68
CA GLU A 161 -0.08 -25.48 28.67
C GLU A 161 -0.26 -26.89 28.07
N CYS A 162 -0.96 -26.99 26.93
CA CYS A 162 -1.27 -28.28 26.31
C CYS A 162 -1.11 -28.29 24.79
N ASP A 163 -0.48 -27.26 24.23
CA ASP A 163 -0.18 -27.06 22.81
C ASP A 163 -1.38 -27.22 21.85
N SER A 164 -2.61 -27.06 22.38
CA SER A 164 -3.83 -27.24 21.59
C SER A 164 -4.17 -25.97 20.82
N ALA A 165 -4.20 -26.07 19.49
CA ALA A 165 -4.75 -25.03 18.61
C ALA A 165 -6.29 -25.05 18.68
N ILE A 166 -6.88 -23.91 19.04
CA ILE A 166 -8.33 -23.76 19.24
C ILE A 166 -8.99 -23.17 18.00
N LEU A 167 -8.35 -22.16 17.40
CA LEU A 167 -8.85 -21.45 16.24
C LEU A 167 -7.66 -20.97 15.40
N LYS A 168 -7.79 -21.06 14.08
CA LYS A 168 -6.86 -20.46 13.12
C LYS A 168 -7.65 -19.86 11.97
N LEU A 169 -7.37 -18.61 11.63
CA LEU A 169 -8.05 -17.81 10.61
C LEU A 169 -7.06 -17.26 9.59
#